data_AF-A0A7W3SYT3-F1
#
_entry.id   AF-A0A7W3SYT3-F1
#
_cell.length_a   1.000
_cell.length_b   1.000
_cell.length_c   1.000
_cell.angle_alpha   90.00
_cell.angle_beta   90.00
_cell.angle_gamma   90.00
#
_symmetry.space_group_name_H-M   'P 1'
#
loop_
_entity.id
_entity.type
_entity.pdbx_description
1 polymer ?
#
loop_
_entity_poly.entity_id
_entity_poly.type
_entity_poly.pdbx_seq_one_letter_code
_entity_poly.pdbx_strand_id
1 'polypeptide(L)'
;MLLMKDHAFEDITITAIVKRAEVSRTAYYRNYHSKEDILQSTMKEIVDKIIAAMNFHLPIRNSYEYWLALFQTLEQHMEYLQIIPKLTWQILFSTNYKPHS
;
A
#
# COMPACT_ATOMS: atom_id res chain seq x y z
N MET A 1 3.70 -6.49 1.91
CA MET A 1 2.24 -6.69 2.02
C MET A 1 1.80 -8.14 2.20
N LEU A 2 2.59 -9.16 1.81
CA LEU A 2 2.22 -10.58 2.01
C LEU A 2 1.87 -10.94 3.47
N LEU A 3 2.57 -10.39 4.47
CA LEU A 3 2.26 -10.62 5.89
C LEU A 3 0.85 -10.14 6.29
N MET A 4 0.25 -9.21 5.55
CA MET A 4 -1.11 -8.69 5.79
C MET A 4 -2.20 -9.59 5.19
N LYS A 5 -1.83 -10.61 4.40
CA LYS A 5 -2.80 -11.63 3.96
C LYS A 5 -3.19 -12.56 5.10
N ASP A 6 -2.23 -12.86 5.97
CA ASP A 6 -2.35 -13.92 6.98
C ASP A 6 -2.44 -13.38 8.42
N HIS A 7 -2.15 -12.09 8.65
CA HIS A 7 -2.15 -11.48 9.98
C HIS A 7 -2.84 -10.11 9.98
N ALA A 8 -3.50 -9.76 11.09
CA ALA A 8 -3.97 -8.40 11.31
C ALA A 8 -2.77 -7.45 11.35
N PHE A 9 -2.90 -6.27 10.77
CA PHE A 9 -1.77 -5.36 10.61
C PHE A 9 -1.17 -4.90 11.94
N GLU A 10 -2.02 -4.72 12.96
CA GLU A 10 -1.61 -4.36 14.31
C GLU A 10 -0.63 -5.40 14.89
N ASP A 11 -0.84 -6.69 14.60
CA ASP A 11 -0.01 -7.81 15.06
C ASP A 11 1.30 -7.98 14.27
N ILE A 12 1.42 -7.34 13.10
CA ILE A 12 2.64 -7.42 12.30
C ILE A 12 3.76 -6.65 13.01
N THR A 13 4.81 -7.37 13.40
CA THR A 13 6.00 -6.79 14.03
C THR A 13 7.10 -6.51 13.00
N ILE A 14 7.97 -5.54 13.32
CA ILE A 14 9.17 -5.26 12.53
C ILE A 14 10.04 -6.52 12.37
N THR A 15 10.14 -7.36 13.42
CA THR A 15 10.83 -8.66 13.36
C THR A 15 10.27 -9.57 12.28
N ALA A 16 8.95 -9.70 12.20
CA ALA A 16 8.31 -10.53 11.19
C ALA A 16 8.56 -9.98 9.78
N ILE A 17 8.51 -8.65 9.62
CA ILE A 17 8.79 -7.97 8.34
C ILE A 17 10.22 -8.28 7.89
N VAL A 18 11.22 -7.99 8.73
CA VAL A 18 12.63 -8.13 8.33
C VAL A 18 13.03 -9.59 8.12
N LYS A 19 12.46 -10.52 8.90
CA LYS A 19 12.66 -11.97 8.71
C LYS A 19 12.09 -12.43 7.37
N ARG A 20 10.90 -11.98 7.00
CA ARG A 20 10.23 -12.38 5.76
C ARG A 20 10.88 -11.79 4.50
N ALA A 21 11.43 -10.58 4.62
CA ALA A 21 12.11 -9.86 3.55
C ALA A 21 13.62 -10.17 3.48
N GLU A 22 14.14 -11.02 4.38
CA GLU A 22 15.55 -11.40 4.46
C GLU A 22 16.51 -10.19 4.56
N VAL A 23 16.11 -9.18 5.33
CA VAL A 23 16.91 -7.98 5.59
C VAL A 23 17.22 -7.82 7.08
N SER A 24 18.21 -7.00 7.41
CA SER A 24 18.48 -6.63 8.80
C SER A 24 17.51 -5.56 9.29
N ARG A 25 17.32 -5.47 10.61
CA ARG A 25 16.60 -4.34 11.24
C ARG A 25 17.26 -2.99 10.94
N THR A 26 18.58 -2.95 10.82
CA THR A 26 19.30 -1.71 10.46
C THR A 26 18.95 -1.27 9.04
N ALA A 27 18.87 -2.22 8.08
CA ALA A 27 18.46 -1.91 6.71
C ALA A 27 17.01 -1.42 6.65
N TYR A 28 16.13 -1.99 7.49
CA TYR A 28 14.77 -1.50 7.67
C TYR A 28 14.75 -0.04 8.14
N TYR A 29 15.39 0.25 9.28
CA TYR A 29 15.32 1.58 9.90
C TYR A 29 16.05 2.67 9.11
N ARG A 30 16.95 2.30 8.21
CA ARG A 30 17.55 3.23 7.24
C ARG A 30 16.54 3.76 6.23
N ASN A 31 15.54 2.96 5.87
CA ASN A 31 14.59 3.26 4.80
C ASN A 31 13.19 3.64 5.33
N TYR A 32 12.83 3.20 6.53
CA TYR A 32 11.48 3.36 7.09
C TYR A 32 11.53 3.63 8.60
N HIS A 33 10.72 4.57 9.08
CA HIS A 33 10.59 4.86 10.51
C HIS A 33 9.53 3.98 11.18
N SER A 34 8.52 3.54 10.43
CA SER A 34 7.39 2.74 10.92
C SER A 34 6.97 1.65 9.92
N LYS A 35 6.08 0.73 10.31
CA LYS A 35 5.53 -0.28 9.37
C LYS A 35 4.47 0.34 8.45
N GLU A 36 3.87 1.43 8.91
CA GLU A 36 2.94 2.30 8.18
C GLU A 36 3.67 3.03 7.04
N ASP A 37 4.93 3.44 7.22
CA ASP A 37 5.73 4.09 6.18
C ASP A 37 5.97 3.16 4.98
N ILE A 38 6.15 1.86 5.22
CA ILE A 38 6.27 0.87 4.14
C ILE A 38 5.00 0.84 3.32
N LEU A 39 3.83 0.90 3.97
CA LEU A 39 2.57 0.94 3.27
C LEU A 39 2.41 2.24 2.47
N GLN A 40 2.67 3.39 3.09
CA GLN A 40 2.54 4.68 2.43
C GLN A 40 3.46 4.78 1.21
N SER A 41 4.72 4.35 1.35
CA SER A 41 5.67 4.32 0.23
C SER A 41 5.24 3.36 -0.88
N THR A 42 4.76 2.17 -0.54
CA THR A 42 4.24 1.21 -1.54
C THR A 42 3.02 1.79 -2.26
N MET A 43 2.13 2.48 -1.54
CA MET A 43 0.96 3.13 -2.13
C MET A 43 1.32 4.27 -3.06
N LYS A 44 2.27 5.09 -2.64
CA LYS A 44 2.79 6.16 -3.47
C LYS A 44 3.37 5.60 -4.78
N GLU A 45 4.13 4.52 -4.71
CA GLU A 45 4.70 3.87 -5.90
C GLU A 45 3.61 3.38 -6.87
N ILE A 46 2.52 2.78 -6.36
CA ILE A 46 1.40 2.33 -7.19
C ILE A 46 0.71 3.52 -7.86
N VAL A 47 0.44 4.60 -7.11
CA VAL A 47 -0.17 5.82 -7.66
C VAL A 47 0.72 6.45 -8.72
N ASP A 48 2.03 6.54 -8.47
CA ASP A 48 2.99 7.10 -9.42
C ASP A 48 3.01 6.28 -10.73
N LYS A 49 2.92 4.94 -10.65
CA LYS A 49 2.81 4.06 -11.83
C LYS A 49 1.52 4.29 -12.61
N ILE A 50 0.38 4.43 -11.93
CA ILE A 50 -0.91 4.73 -12.55
C ILE A 50 -0.85 6.08 -13.28
N ILE A 51 -0.35 7.12 -12.62
CA ILE A 51 -0.20 8.45 -13.21
C ILE A 51 0.71 8.40 -14.43
N ALA A 52 1.85 7.70 -14.34
CA ALA A 52 2.77 7.55 -15.46
C ALA A 52 2.10 6.85 -16.65
N ALA A 53 1.40 5.74 -16.42
CA ALA A 53 0.66 5.00 -17.45
C ALA A 53 -0.39 5.88 -18.14
N MET A 54 -1.15 6.64 -17.37
CA MET A 54 -2.21 7.53 -17.89
C MET A 54 -1.63 8.73 -18.67
N ASN A 55 -0.50 9.28 -18.21
CA ASN A 55 0.15 10.42 -18.85
C ASN A 55 0.66 10.12 -20.27
N PHE A 56 0.98 8.85 -20.59
CA PHE A 56 1.34 8.45 -21.96
C PHE A 56 0.22 8.69 -22.98
N HIS A 57 -1.02 8.77 -22.52
CA HIS A 57 -2.20 8.99 -23.36
C HIS A 57 -2.66 10.46 -23.35
N LEU A 58 -1.84 11.38 -22.84
CA LEU A 58 -2.14 12.83 -22.85
C LEU A 58 -1.49 13.56 -24.04
N PRO A 59 -2.19 14.53 -24.67
CA PRO A 59 -3.60 14.86 -24.47
C PRO A 59 -4.50 13.71 -24.93
N ILE A 60 -5.68 13.55 -24.29
CA ILE A 60 -6.57 12.42 -24.53
C ILE A 60 -7.06 12.44 -25.98
N ARG A 61 -6.52 11.54 -26.81
CA ARG A 61 -6.95 11.32 -28.21
C ARG A 61 -7.89 10.14 -28.33
N ASN A 62 -7.75 9.16 -27.44
CA ASN A 62 -8.57 7.98 -27.35
C ASN A 62 -8.91 7.72 -25.87
N SER A 63 -10.16 7.96 -25.49
CA SER A 63 -10.61 7.76 -24.11
C SER A 63 -10.60 6.27 -23.72
N TYR A 64 -10.84 5.35 -24.66
CA TYR A 64 -10.77 3.92 -24.39
C TYR A 64 -9.35 3.50 -23.98
N GLU A 65 -8.32 3.91 -24.72
CA GLU A 65 -6.93 3.60 -24.38
C GLU A 65 -6.50 4.20 -23.03
N TYR A 66 -6.93 5.44 -22.75
CA TYR A 66 -6.68 6.09 -21.47
C TYR A 66 -7.27 5.31 -20.29
N TRP A 67 -8.54 4.90 -20.39
CA TRP A 67 -9.20 4.10 -19.35
C TRP A 67 -8.67 2.67 -19.29
N LEU A 68 -8.33 2.08 -20.43
CA LEU A 68 -7.72 0.75 -20.49
C LEU A 68 -6.37 0.74 -19.76
N ALA A 69 -5.52 1.75 -19.96
CA ALA A 69 -4.25 1.89 -19.25
C ALA A 69 -4.43 1.99 -17.74
N LEU A 70 -5.45 2.73 -17.27
CA LEU A 70 -5.82 2.77 -15.86
C LEU A 70 -6.23 1.37 -15.36
N PHE A 71 -7.19 0.72 -16.01
CA PHE A 71 -7.71 -0.57 -15.54
C PHE A 71 -6.65 -1.67 -15.56
N GLN A 72 -5.81 -1.73 -16.59
CA GLN A 72 -4.70 -2.69 -16.66
C GLN A 72 -3.66 -2.46 -15.56
N THR A 73 -3.32 -1.20 -15.27
CA THR A 73 -2.37 -0.87 -14.21
C THR A 73 -2.96 -1.18 -12.83
N LEU A 74 -4.25 -0.92 -12.63
CA LEU A 74 -4.96 -1.30 -11.40
C LEU A 74 -5.00 -2.82 -11.23
N GLU A 75 -5.32 -3.57 -12.30
CA GLU A 75 -5.38 -5.03 -12.30
C GLU A 75 -4.06 -5.65 -11.84
N GLN A 76 -2.92 -5.16 -12.35
CA GLN A 76 -1.58 -5.59 -11.96
C GLN A 76 -1.25 -5.37 -10.48
N HIS A 77 -2.02 -4.51 -9.80
CA HIS A 77 -1.81 -4.14 -8.40
C HIS A 77 -2.99 -4.52 -7.49
N MET A 78 -3.96 -5.31 -7.97
CA MET A 78 -5.18 -5.66 -7.22
C MET A 78 -4.91 -6.32 -5.87
N GLU A 79 -3.88 -7.15 -5.77
CA GLU A 79 -3.48 -7.78 -4.50
C GLU A 79 -3.17 -6.74 -3.41
N TYR A 80 -2.55 -5.62 -3.79
CA TYR A 80 -2.22 -4.54 -2.87
C TYR A 80 -3.47 -3.68 -2.60
N LEU A 81 -4.26 -3.40 -3.63
CA LEU A 81 -5.46 -2.57 -3.52
C LEU A 81 -6.54 -3.17 -2.62
N GLN A 82 -6.66 -4.50 -2.55
CA GLN A 82 -7.64 -5.17 -1.68
C GLN A 82 -7.30 -5.10 -0.18
N ILE A 83 -6.03 -4.86 0.17
CA ILE A 83 -5.55 -4.85 1.55
C ILE A 83 -5.79 -3.47 2.20
N ILE A 84 -5.76 -2.39 1.42
CA ILE A 84 -5.80 -1.00 1.92
C ILE A 84 -7.12 -0.64 2.61
N PRO A 85 -8.32 -0.95 2.06
CA PRO A 85 -9.57 -0.55 2.68
C PRO A 85 -9.71 -1.14 4.07
N LYS A 86 -9.33 -2.41 4.25
CA LYS A 86 -9.33 -3.08 5.56
C LYS A 86 -8.45 -2.35 6.58
N LEU A 87 -7.34 -1.78 6.13
CA LEU A 87 -6.41 -1.10 7.01
C LEU A 87 -6.82 0.34 7.35
N THR A 88 -7.37 1.07 6.38
CA THR A 88 -7.87 2.44 6.61
C THR A 88 -8.96 2.42 7.68
N TRP A 89 -9.84 1.41 7.66
CA TRP A 89 -10.84 1.22 8.70
C TRP A 89 -10.21 0.87 10.07
N GLN A 90 -9.28 -0.08 10.15
CA GLN A 90 -8.65 -0.46 11.44
C GLN A 90 -7.95 0.71 12.14
N ILE A 91 -7.20 1.54 11.41
CA ILE A 91 -6.50 2.71 11.97
C ILE A 91 -7.48 3.78 12.48
N LEU A 92 -8.60 3.99 11.78
CA LEU A 92 -9.62 4.97 12.18
C LEU A 92 -10.43 4.53 13.42
N PHE A 93 -10.61 3.22 13.63
CA PHE A 93 -11.31 2.69 14.80
C PHE A 93 -10.42 2.54 16.04
N SER A 94 -9.11 2.29 15.89
CA SER A 94 -8.18 2.25 17.03
C SER A 94 -7.85 3.64 17.60
N THR A 95 -8.02 4.69 16.81
CA THR A 95 -7.81 6.10 17.22
C THR A 95 -9.06 6.78 17.82
N ASN A 96 -10.21 6.10 17.88
CA ASN A 96 -11.49 6.68 18.35
C ASN A 96 -12.16 5.99 19.56
N TYR A 97 -11.49 5.10 20.30
CA TYR A 97 -12.06 4.55 21.55
C TYR A 97 -11.38 5.14 22.79
N LYS A 98 -11.93 6.25 23.30
CA LYS A 98 -11.84 6.60 24.73
C LYS A 98 -13.20 6.28 25.37
N PRO A 99 -13.33 5.22 26.17
CA PRO A 99 -14.53 5.07 26.99
C PRO A 99 -14.49 6.18 28.02
N HIS A 100 -15.37 7.17 27.88
CA HIS A 100 -15.70 8.06 28.97
C HIS A 100 -16.47 7.23 29.99
N SER A 101 -15.82 7.02 31.14
CA SER A 101 -16.39 6.56 32.41
C SER A 101 -17.63 7.35 32.81
#